data_AF-A0A5M3W5T7-F1
#
_entry.id   AF-A0A5M3W5T7-F1
#
_cell.length_a   1.000
_cell.length_b   1.000
_cell.length_c   1.000
_cell.angle_alpha   90.00
_cell.angle_beta   90.00
_cell.angle_gamma   90.00
#
_symmetry.space_group_name_H-M   'P 1'
#
loop_
_entity.id
_entity.type
_entity.pdbx_description
1 polymer ?
#
loop_
_entity_poly.entity_id
_entity_poly.type
_entity_poly.pdbx_seq_one_letter_code
_entity_poly.pdbx_strand_id
1 'polypeptide(L)'
;MILWIAGRESRLVWQDLDGFALLERPLVQRQRGGGLLVSTLRLADRRWEFLALFTIPALFLLASVAMIPFRAYLIALGLVAAGLTALVVMMAGLPIRQAYILIRGFLGYQSAEENVVGNLPFEHWWMPLCHQCVPERVDTMPDQVRMRLSRLIRGEVQDAAALLGARADRAQVTEVLVCLLDGATSPDLRAALVKATAAPASDRVALIAGSATPEESQRKFAESGGFLPLYLLGVLVAVLAESTLVPGFEQEACAPDPCRGRPDDFGSAFRWLLQRLLLSDPNGLSPLSFKAWTFGWLTSLLGLVLIPVAILSFKQFVAAQRKAKADFQRRHGVTSHTRVLILVATRREVAAVISAATKDGREAEQWHLTHHTVFKLGVISSAEVFLCRCEQGALGPGAATLATQSLIDQVRPSYVILTGIGYGLKDDHELCDIMVATQVRVMDQKRVQNGAEFVVGDRVSPSVTLGSRADAAATGWTGPDIHFGPMLAMNTLVNDKTLRDHLKTTNPDAIGGEMEAGGVYAAAAKAGVDWIAIKSICDWGVEKNDEHQAPAAKAAAEFVIRMVDQGGLNEPPSR
;
A
#
# COMPACT_ATOMS: atom_id res chain seq x y z
N MET A 1 27.61 18.36 11.15
CA MET A 1 27.67 16.88 11.13
C MET A 1 26.80 16.30 10.02
N ILE A 2 25.48 16.58 10.01
CA ILE A 2 24.50 16.06 9.02
C ILE A 2 24.94 16.32 7.57
N LEU A 3 25.31 17.55 7.22
CA LEU A 3 25.77 17.89 5.86
C LEU A 3 27.05 17.13 5.46
N TRP A 4 27.97 16.91 6.39
CA TRP A 4 29.21 16.17 6.11
C TRP A 4 28.93 14.68 5.83
N ILE A 5 28.04 14.07 6.62
CA ILE A 5 27.59 12.68 6.41
C ILE A 5 26.84 12.56 5.08
N ALA A 6 25.91 13.49 4.81
CA ALA A 6 25.16 13.52 3.57
C ALA A 6 26.07 13.69 2.35
N GLY A 7 27.16 14.46 2.46
CA GLY A 7 28.14 14.63 1.39
C GLY A 7 28.88 13.33 1.07
N ARG A 8 29.37 12.64 2.11
CA ARG A 8 30.00 11.30 1.99
C ARG A 8 29.07 10.26 1.39
N GLU A 9 27.78 10.34 1.68
CA GLU A 9 26.76 9.41 1.20
C GLU A 9 26.11 9.83 -0.12
N SER A 10 26.65 10.86 -0.78
CA SER A 10 26.10 11.33 -2.05
C SER A 10 24.64 11.82 -1.95
N ARG A 11 24.17 12.16 -0.75
CA ARG A 11 22.81 12.65 -0.47
C ARG A 11 22.66 14.16 -0.59
N LEU A 12 23.77 14.88 -0.70
CA LEU A 12 23.78 16.29 -1.06
C LEU A 12 23.76 16.45 -2.57
N VAL A 13 22.85 17.30 -3.04
CA VAL A 13 22.85 17.87 -4.38
C VAL A 13 23.53 19.22 -4.26
N TRP A 14 24.66 19.39 -4.94
CA TRP A 14 25.35 20.67 -5.06
C TRP A 14 25.21 21.16 -6.49
N GLN A 15 24.68 22.37 -6.65
CA GLN A 15 24.83 23.13 -7.89
C GLN A 15 26.14 23.92 -7.80
N ASP A 16 26.22 24.82 -6.81
CA ASP A 16 27.28 25.82 -6.65
C ASP A 16 27.43 26.20 -5.16
N LEU A 17 28.25 27.20 -4.85
CA LEU A 17 28.31 27.80 -3.49
C LEU A 17 26.94 28.34 -3.02
N ASP A 18 26.08 28.68 -3.97
CA ASP A 18 24.80 29.35 -3.78
C ASP A 18 23.57 28.42 -3.90
N GLY A 19 23.80 27.12 -4.16
CA GLY A 19 22.72 26.17 -4.45
C GLY A 19 22.99 24.77 -3.92
N PHE A 20 22.19 24.33 -2.94
CA PHE A 20 22.26 22.97 -2.42
C PHE A 20 20.90 22.40 -1.98
N ALA A 21 20.75 21.08 -2.06
CA ALA A 21 19.63 20.34 -1.48
C ALA A 21 20.13 19.14 -0.67
N LEU A 22 19.53 18.95 0.50
CA LEU A 22 19.81 17.82 1.38
C LEU A 22 18.72 16.77 1.24
N LEU A 23 19.10 15.57 0.79
CA LEU A 23 18.19 14.43 0.73
C LEU A 23 18.38 13.52 1.94
N GLU A 24 17.28 13.10 2.53
CA GLU A 24 17.25 12.18 3.65
C GLU A 24 16.48 10.91 3.33
N ARG A 25 17.00 9.81 3.87
CA ARG A 25 16.43 8.48 3.71
C ARG A 25 15.25 8.28 4.66
N PRO A 26 14.31 7.38 4.33
CA PRO A 26 13.28 6.95 5.27
C PRO A 26 13.91 6.40 6.56
N LEU A 27 13.42 6.84 7.72
CA LEU A 27 13.96 6.43 9.03
C LEU A 27 13.86 4.92 9.32
N VAL A 28 12.98 4.21 8.60
CA VAL A 28 12.76 2.76 8.74
C VAL A 28 13.84 1.93 8.01
N GLN A 29 14.55 2.51 7.03
CA GLN A 29 15.48 1.74 6.21
C GLN A 29 16.78 1.42 6.99
N ARG A 30 17.13 0.13 7.06
CA ARG A 30 18.36 -0.35 7.73
C ARG A 30 19.58 0.11 6.91
N GLN A 31 20.38 1.01 7.47
CA GLN A 31 21.57 1.54 6.80
C GLN A 31 22.69 0.49 6.78
N ARG A 32 23.29 0.26 5.60
CA ARG A 32 24.47 -0.61 5.41
C ARG A 32 25.62 0.22 4.81
N GLY A 33 26.86 -0.09 5.18
CA GLY A 33 28.08 0.51 4.62
C GLY A 33 28.51 1.83 5.28
N GLY A 34 29.74 2.28 4.97
CA GLY A 34 30.42 3.38 5.64
C GLY A 34 31.15 2.87 6.88
N GLY A 35 32.49 2.95 6.89
CA GLY A 35 33.34 2.39 7.95
C GLY A 35 32.98 2.87 9.37
N LEU A 36 33.70 2.36 10.38
CA LEU A 36 33.37 2.53 11.80
C LEU A 36 32.96 3.96 12.18
N LEU A 37 33.69 4.97 11.68
CA LEU A 37 33.46 6.39 11.95
C LEU A 37 32.11 6.91 11.40
N VAL A 38 31.69 6.48 10.22
CA VAL A 38 30.38 6.88 9.66
C VAL A 38 29.27 6.16 10.40
N SER A 39 29.49 4.90 10.77
CA SER A 39 28.53 4.13 11.57
C SER A 39 28.31 4.71 12.96
N THR A 40 29.37 5.18 13.63
CA THR A 40 29.25 5.82 14.96
C THR A 40 28.58 7.18 14.87
N LEU A 41 28.90 7.99 13.87
CA LEU A 41 28.23 9.27 13.65
C LEU A 41 26.74 9.11 13.31
N ARG A 42 26.36 8.09 12.53
CA ARG A 42 24.94 7.74 12.27
C ARG A 42 24.22 7.31 13.54
N LEU A 43 24.87 6.51 14.39
CA LEU A 43 24.31 6.13 15.68
C LEU A 43 24.12 7.37 16.55
N ALA A 44 25.10 8.28 16.54
CA ALA A 44 25.05 9.52 17.30
C ALA A 44 23.91 10.45 16.86
N ASP A 45 23.72 10.59 15.56
CA ASP A 45 22.65 11.39 14.96
C ASP A 45 21.27 10.77 15.26
N ARG A 46 21.09 9.47 14.99
CA ARG A 46 19.81 8.77 15.15
C ARG A 46 19.38 8.64 16.62
N ARG A 47 20.35 8.55 17.53
CA ARG A 47 20.12 8.40 18.97
C ARG A 47 20.48 9.67 19.71
N TRP A 48 20.53 10.83 19.07
CA TRP A 48 20.97 12.07 19.71
C TRP A 48 20.15 12.39 20.96
N GLU A 49 18.84 12.17 20.93
CA GLU A 49 17.97 12.33 22.10
C GLU A 49 18.38 11.39 23.24
N PHE A 50 18.61 10.11 22.94
CA PHE A 50 19.10 9.14 23.94
C PHE A 50 20.50 9.51 24.43
N LEU A 51 21.42 9.89 23.54
CA LEU A 51 22.75 10.29 23.93
C LEU A 51 22.70 11.52 24.81
N ALA A 52 21.98 12.57 24.45
CA ALA A 52 21.78 13.75 25.28
C ALA A 52 21.15 13.40 26.66
N LEU A 53 20.18 12.48 26.68
CA LEU A 53 19.48 12.06 27.90
C LEU A 53 20.38 11.23 28.83
N PHE A 54 21.20 10.33 28.30
CA PHE A 54 21.97 9.36 29.09
C PHE A 54 23.44 9.77 29.29
N THR A 55 24.02 10.63 28.44
CA THR A 55 25.42 11.07 28.61
C THR A 55 25.58 11.96 29.83
N ILE A 56 24.65 12.86 30.11
CA ILE A 56 24.77 13.78 31.24
C ILE A 56 24.81 13.01 32.59
N PRO A 57 23.86 12.10 32.90
CA PRO A 57 23.96 11.26 34.09
C PRO A 57 25.21 10.35 34.10
N ALA A 58 25.58 9.79 32.95
CA ALA A 58 26.76 8.92 32.85
C ALA A 58 28.07 9.69 33.11
N LEU A 59 28.17 10.95 32.66
CA LEU A 59 29.32 11.82 32.93
C LEU A 59 29.42 12.18 34.41
N PHE A 60 28.29 12.43 35.08
CA PHE A 60 28.27 12.65 36.54
C PHE A 60 28.73 11.41 37.32
N LEU A 61 28.32 10.21 36.88
CA LEU A 61 28.78 8.93 37.48
C LEU A 61 30.26 8.64 37.20
N LEU A 62 30.75 8.91 35.98
CA LEU A 62 32.17 8.75 35.66
C LEU A 62 33.04 9.74 36.45
N ALA A 63 32.57 10.99 36.58
CA ALA A 63 33.24 12.01 37.37
C ALA A 63 33.25 11.64 38.87
N SER A 64 32.20 11.03 39.41
CA SER A 64 32.18 10.59 40.81
C SER A 64 33.18 9.45 41.07
N VAL A 65 33.30 8.49 40.15
CA VAL A 65 34.29 7.40 40.23
C VAL A 65 35.72 7.96 40.14
N ALA A 66 35.96 8.95 39.29
CA ALA A 66 37.26 9.60 39.16
C ALA A 66 37.71 10.34 40.43
N MET A 67 36.79 10.72 41.32
CA MET A 67 37.09 11.39 42.60
C MET A 67 37.45 10.44 43.75
N ILE A 68 37.18 9.13 43.61
CA ILE A 68 37.50 8.09 44.60
C ILE A 68 38.99 8.04 44.97
N PRO A 69 39.96 8.01 44.03
CA PRO A 69 41.40 7.98 44.37
C PRO A 69 41.89 9.24 45.08
N PHE A 70 41.20 10.38 44.93
CA PHE A 70 41.55 11.64 45.59
C PHE A 70 40.93 11.79 46.99
N ARG A 71 40.23 10.76 47.51
CA ARG A 71 39.51 10.78 48.80
C ARG A 71 38.50 11.92 48.94
N ALA A 72 38.05 12.50 47.82
CA ALA A 72 37.10 13.60 47.78
C ALA A 72 35.65 13.09 47.86
N TYR A 73 35.32 12.33 48.91
CA TYR A 73 34.06 11.58 49.01
C TYR A 73 32.81 12.47 49.02
N LEU A 74 32.88 13.67 49.61
CA LEU A 74 31.77 14.63 49.60
C LEU A 74 31.48 15.16 48.18
N ILE A 75 32.51 15.37 47.38
CA ILE A 75 32.37 15.80 45.98
C ILE A 75 31.84 14.65 45.14
N ALA A 76 32.34 13.42 45.35
CA ALA A 76 31.82 12.23 44.69
C ALA A 76 30.34 12.00 45.00
N LEU A 77 29.92 12.17 46.26
CA LEU A 77 28.52 12.06 46.69
C LEU A 77 27.64 13.14 46.03
N GLY A 78 28.13 14.39 45.97
CA GLY A 78 27.44 15.48 45.30
C GLY A 78 27.22 15.23 43.80
N LEU A 79 28.22 14.65 43.12
CA LEU A 79 28.12 14.27 41.71
C LEU A 79 27.13 13.12 41.47
N VAL A 80 27.10 12.13 42.37
CA VAL A 80 26.09 11.04 42.31
C VAL A 80 24.68 11.60 42.52
N ALA A 81 24.49 12.48 43.50
CA ALA A 81 23.20 13.14 43.74
C ALA A 81 22.76 13.98 42.52
N ALA A 82 23.67 14.75 41.92
CA ALA A 82 23.39 15.54 40.72
C ALA A 82 23.01 14.66 39.52
N GLY A 83 23.71 13.53 39.31
CA GLY A 83 23.37 12.55 38.28
C GLY A 83 21.99 11.92 38.48
N LEU A 84 21.63 11.57 39.73
CA LEU A 84 20.31 11.05 40.09
C LEU A 84 19.21 12.10 39.91
N THR A 85 19.42 13.35 40.30
CA THR A 85 18.46 14.44 40.08
C THR A 85 18.25 14.70 38.60
N ALA A 86 19.31 14.72 37.79
CA ALA A 86 19.19 14.83 36.34
C ALA A 86 18.36 13.70 35.75
N LEU A 87 18.58 12.46 36.22
CA LEU A 87 17.78 11.30 35.81
C LEU A 87 16.30 11.47 36.17
N VAL A 88 15.97 11.92 37.39
CA VAL A 88 14.59 12.13 37.85
C VAL A 88 13.89 13.24 37.06
N VAL A 89 14.56 14.38 36.86
CA VAL A 89 14.00 15.52 36.09
C VAL A 89 13.73 15.09 34.64
N MET A 90 14.64 14.33 34.03
CA MET A 90 14.46 13.83 32.66
C MET A 90 13.36 12.75 32.57
N MET A 91 13.30 11.84 33.55
CA MET A 91 12.25 10.80 33.65
C MET A 91 10.87 11.39 33.96
N ALA A 92 10.78 12.57 34.58
CA ALA A 92 9.53 13.30 34.78
C ALA A 92 9.13 14.14 33.54
N GLY A 93 10.10 14.76 32.85
CA GLY A 93 9.84 15.61 31.68
C GLY A 93 9.32 14.86 30.45
N LEU A 94 9.81 13.64 30.21
CA LEU A 94 9.37 12.78 29.10
C LEU A 94 7.86 12.39 29.17
N PRO A 95 7.34 11.85 30.28
CA PRO A 95 5.93 11.53 30.40
C PRO A 95 5.05 12.78 30.41
N ILE A 96 5.52 13.94 30.93
CA ILE A 96 4.77 15.21 30.84
C ILE A 96 4.62 15.66 29.39
N ARG A 97 5.70 15.61 28.59
CA ARG A 97 5.65 15.94 27.15
C ARG A 97 4.75 14.96 26.39
N GLN A 98 4.82 13.67 26.69
CA GLN A 98 3.97 12.65 26.07
C GLN A 98 2.50 12.80 26.46
N ALA A 99 2.21 13.08 27.73
CA ALA A 99 0.87 13.40 28.21
C ALA A 99 0.33 14.67 27.56
N TYR A 100 1.15 15.71 27.39
CA TYR A 100 0.78 16.93 26.69
C TYR A 100 0.40 16.67 25.23
N ILE A 101 1.19 15.88 24.50
CA ILE A 101 0.90 15.50 23.10
C ILE A 101 -0.39 14.67 23.02
N LEU A 102 -0.58 13.71 23.94
CA LEU A 102 -1.79 12.89 24.02
C LEU A 102 -3.03 13.71 24.33
N ILE A 103 -2.96 14.64 25.28
CA ILE A 103 -4.06 15.53 25.65
C ILE A 103 -4.42 16.44 24.46
N ARG A 104 -3.42 16.98 23.75
CA ARG A 104 -3.66 17.76 22.52
C ARG A 104 -4.31 16.95 21.40
N GLY A 105 -3.88 15.69 21.22
CA GLY A 105 -4.47 14.77 20.26
C GLY A 105 -5.90 14.35 20.63
N PHE A 106 -6.19 14.16 21.91
CA PHE A 106 -7.52 13.81 22.43
C PHE A 106 -8.50 14.99 22.36
N LEU A 107 -8.02 16.22 22.59
CA LEU A 107 -8.79 17.46 22.45
C LEU A 107 -9.04 17.86 20.97
N GLY A 108 -8.68 17.02 20.00
CA GLY A 108 -8.94 17.25 18.58
C GLY A 108 -8.19 18.46 17.99
N TYR A 109 -7.15 18.94 18.67
CA TYR A 109 -6.45 20.19 18.31
C TYR A 109 -5.38 20.00 17.23
N GLN A 110 -5.13 18.77 16.79
CA GLN A 110 -4.23 18.50 15.66
C GLN A 110 -5.04 18.44 14.37
N SER A 111 -4.69 19.30 13.41
CA SER A 111 -5.21 19.18 12.06
C SER A 111 -4.72 17.86 11.45
N ALA A 112 -5.53 17.26 10.56
CA ALA A 112 -5.12 16.08 9.79
C ALA A 112 -3.80 16.31 9.03
N GLU A 113 -3.50 17.58 8.72
CA GLU A 113 -2.30 18.03 8.02
C GLU A 113 -1.02 17.90 8.86
N GLU A 114 -1.02 18.33 10.14
CA GLU A 114 0.16 18.21 11.02
C GLU A 114 0.58 16.76 11.24
N ASN A 115 -0.39 15.84 11.32
CA ASN A 115 -0.13 14.41 11.47
C ASN A 115 0.41 13.75 10.19
N VAL A 116 0.08 14.30 9.01
CA VAL A 116 0.67 13.84 7.74
C VAL A 116 2.11 14.33 7.64
N VAL A 117 2.37 15.62 7.87
CA VAL A 117 3.74 16.20 7.83
C VAL A 117 4.70 15.50 8.79
N GLY A 118 4.24 15.19 10.01
CA GLY A 118 5.08 14.51 11.02
C GLY A 118 5.43 13.06 10.70
N ASN A 119 4.64 12.36 9.88
CA ASN A 119 4.83 10.94 9.56
C ASN A 119 5.61 10.71 8.25
N LEU A 120 5.63 11.68 7.34
CA LEU A 120 6.27 11.54 6.02
C LEU A 120 7.78 11.17 6.06
N PRO A 121 8.62 11.72 6.97
CA PRO A 121 10.04 11.35 7.09
C PRO A 121 10.30 9.88 7.45
N PHE A 122 9.31 9.18 8.01
CA PHE A 122 9.43 7.77 8.35
C PHE A 122 9.24 6.86 7.14
N GLU A 123 8.42 7.28 6.18
CA GLU A 123 7.89 6.43 5.12
C GLU A 123 8.57 6.66 3.76
N HIS A 124 8.98 7.90 3.50
CA HIS A 124 9.49 8.33 2.20
C HIS A 124 10.86 8.99 2.30
N TRP A 125 11.56 9.03 1.16
CA TRP A 125 12.67 9.97 1.03
C TRP A 125 12.12 11.39 1.17
N TRP A 126 12.86 12.23 1.88
CA TRP A 126 12.42 13.59 2.13
C TRP A 126 13.56 14.59 2.03
N MET A 127 13.21 15.85 1.79
CA MET A 127 14.13 16.97 1.62
C MET A 127 13.88 18.00 2.72
N PRO A 128 14.63 17.95 3.84
CA PRO A 128 14.51 18.92 4.94
C PRO A 128 14.89 20.34 4.55
N LEU A 129 15.85 20.48 3.64
CA LEU A 129 16.52 21.75 3.39
C LEU A 129 16.90 21.85 1.92
N CYS A 130 16.48 22.96 1.30
CA CYS A 130 16.83 23.30 -0.06
C CYS A 130 17.11 24.79 -0.16
N HIS A 131 18.25 25.14 -0.71
CA HIS A 131 18.70 26.51 -0.90
C HIS A 131 19.06 26.74 -2.36
N GLN A 132 18.51 27.79 -2.94
CA GLN A 132 18.94 28.35 -4.22
C GLN A 132 18.55 29.83 -4.25
N CYS A 133 19.53 30.71 -4.44
CA CYS A 133 19.34 32.16 -4.50
C CYS A 133 19.46 32.73 -5.93
N VAL A 134 19.90 31.92 -6.91
CA VAL A 134 20.03 32.31 -8.33
C VAL A 134 18.74 31.98 -9.09
N PRO A 135 17.95 32.99 -9.54
CA PRO A 135 16.62 32.78 -10.13
C PRO A 135 16.61 31.85 -11.34
N GLU A 136 17.60 31.96 -12.23
CA GLU A 136 17.71 31.14 -13.45
C GLU A 136 17.86 29.63 -13.17
N ARG A 137 18.33 29.27 -11.97
CA ARG A 137 18.62 27.88 -11.60
C ARG A 137 17.57 27.28 -10.66
N VAL A 138 16.69 28.11 -10.11
CA VAL A 138 15.59 27.69 -9.23
C VAL A 138 14.72 26.64 -9.92
N ASP A 139 14.35 26.86 -11.19
CA ASP A 139 13.49 25.93 -11.94
C ASP A 139 14.18 24.59 -12.26
N THR A 140 15.52 24.56 -12.31
CA THR A 140 16.28 23.34 -12.62
C THR A 140 16.54 22.46 -11.38
N MET A 141 16.39 23.03 -10.18
CA MET A 141 16.71 22.36 -8.93
C MET A 141 15.84 21.10 -8.67
N PRO A 142 14.51 21.15 -8.86
CA PRO A 142 13.65 19.95 -8.70
C PRO A 142 14.07 18.78 -9.60
N ASP A 143 14.42 19.06 -10.86
CA ASP A 143 14.84 18.02 -11.82
C ASP A 143 16.17 17.37 -11.42
N GLN A 144 17.13 18.18 -10.94
CA GLN A 144 18.42 17.67 -10.47
C GLN A 144 18.26 16.82 -9.21
N VAL A 145 17.42 17.26 -8.29
CA VAL A 145 17.05 16.51 -7.09
C VAL A 145 16.41 15.17 -7.46
N ARG A 146 15.44 15.16 -8.39
CA ARG A 146 14.80 13.93 -8.90
C ARG A 146 15.80 12.98 -9.55
N MET A 147 16.70 13.49 -10.38
CA MET A 147 17.77 12.69 -10.99
C MET A 147 18.73 12.12 -9.94
N ARG A 148 19.07 12.89 -8.91
CA ARG A 148 19.97 12.45 -7.84
C ARG A 148 19.34 11.34 -7.02
N LEU A 149 18.09 11.51 -6.60
CA LEU A 149 17.32 10.47 -5.91
C LEU A 149 17.29 9.17 -6.74
N SER A 150 17.00 9.29 -8.04
CA SER A 150 16.96 8.14 -8.95
C SER A 150 18.29 7.39 -9.01
N ARG A 151 19.43 8.12 -9.05
CA ARG A 151 20.76 7.52 -9.01
C ARG A 151 21.06 6.82 -7.68
N LEU A 152 20.68 7.44 -6.55
CA LEU A 152 20.88 6.86 -5.22
C LEU A 152 20.13 5.53 -5.06
N ILE A 153 18.85 5.50 -5.44
CA ILE A 153 18.01 4.31 -5.33
C ILE A 153 18.51 3.21 -6.27
N ARG A 154 18.86 3.54 -7.53
CA ARG A 154 19.43 2.54 -8.45
C ARG A 154 20.75 1.95 -7.93
N GLY A 155 21.61 2.77 -7.32
CA GLY A 155 22.84 2.30 -6.69
C GLY A 155 22.56 1.32 -5.54
N GLU A 156 21.60 1.64 -4.68
CA GLU A 156 21.19 0.74 -3.58
C GLU A 156 20.64 -0.60 -4.09
N VAL A 157 19.86 -0.58 -5.18
CA VAL A 157 19.34 -1.80 -5.81
C VAL A 157 20.49 -2.64 -6.39
N GLN A 158 21.47 -1.99 -7.03
CA GLN A 158 22.65 -2.66 -7.58
C GLN A 158 23.46 -3.34 -6.46
N ASP A 159 23.73 -2.61 -5.37
CA ASP A 159 24.50 -3.11 -4.23
C ASP A 159 23.77 -4.26 -3.53
N ALA A 160 22.45 -4.16 -3.38
CA ALA A 160 21.63 -5.22 -2.79
C ALA A 160 21.60 -6.48 -3.67
N ALA A 161 21.49 -6.32 -4.99
CA ALA A 161 21.55 -7.43 -5.94
C ALA A 161 22.92 -8.12 -5.89
N ALA A 162 24.01 -7.34 -5.86
CA ALA A 162 25.37 -7.88 -5.82
C ALA A 162 25.62 -8.74 -4.57
N LEU A 163 25.10 -8.33 -3.40
CA LEU A 163 25.17 -9.12 -2.17
C LEU A 163 24.43 -10.47 -2.26
N LEU A 164 23.45 -10.58 -3.15
CA LEU A 164 22.70 -11.80 -3.42
C LEU A 164 23.28 -12.59 -4.61
N GLY A 165 24.42 -12.18 -5.16
CA GLY A 165 25.03 -12.80 -6.34
C GLY A 165 24.29 -12.49 -7.66
N ALA A 166 23.49 -11.42 -7.71
CA ALA A 166 22.70 -11.01 -8.86
C ALA A 166 23.13 -9.64 -9.40
N ARG A 167 22.69 -9.32 -10.63
CA ARG A 167 22.87 -8.01 -11.28
C ARG A 167 21.51 -7.45 -11.69
N ALA A 168 21.24 -6.19 -11.36
CA ALA A 168 20.03 -5.50 -11.75
C ALA A 168 20.28 -4.65 -13.00
N ASP A 169 19.86 -5.13 -14.18
CA ASP A 169 20.13 -4.44 -15.45
C ASP A 169 19.11 -3.32 -15.76
N ARG A 170 17.91 -3.35 -15.16
CA ARG A 170 16.90 -2.29 -15.25
C ARG A 170 16.21 -2.10 -13.89
N ALA A 171 16.43 -0.94 -13.27
CA ALA A 171 15.74 -0.53 -12.05
C ALA A 171 14.95 0.76 -12.31
N GLN A 172 13.62 0.63 -12.35
CA GLN A 172 12.70 1.77 -12.40
C GLN A 172 12.48 2.30 -10.99
N VAL A 173 12.52 3.62 -10.83
CA VAL A 173 12.41 4.29 -9.52
C VAL A 173 10.99 4.85 -9.40
N THR A 174 10.21 4.23 -8.52
CA THR A 174 8.81 4.58 -8.21
C THR A 174 8.67 5.44 -6.95
N GLU A 175 9.79 5.74 -6.27
CA GLU A 175 9.79 6.51 -5.02
C GLU A 175 9.33 7.95 -5.22
N VAL A 176 8.51 8.45 -4.30
CA VAL A 176 8.12 9.87 -4.20
C VAL A 176 9.05 10.58 -3.23
N LEU A 177 9.56 11.75 -3.63
CA LEU A 177 10.30 12.65 -2.75
C LEU A 177 9.36 13.64 -2.08
N VAL A 178 9.40 13.67 -0.76
CA VAL A 178 8.66 14.65 0.06
C VAL A 178 9.52 15.89 0.29
N CYS A 179 9.06 17.05 -0.15
CA CYS A 179 9.77 18.32 0.00
C CYS A 179 9.07 19.19 1.05
N LEU A 180 9.77 19.57 2.12
CA LEU A 180 9.24 20.51 3.10
C LEU A 180 9.38 21.94 2.57
N LEU A 181 8.26 22.62 2.35
CA LEU A 181 8.26 24.00 1.85
C LEU A 181 8.85 24.97 2.88
N ASP A 182 8.71 24.67 4.18
CA ASP A 182 9.36 25.44 5.25
C ASP A 182 10.89 25.39 5.18
N GLY A 183 11.43 24.30 4.62
CA GLY A 183 12.86 24.09 4.41
C GLY A 183 13.42 24.75 3.15
N ALA A 184 12.56 25.31 2.29
CA ALA A 184 12.99 26.10 1.14
C ALA A 184 13.24 27.54 1.56
N THR A 185 14.48 27.99 1.34
CA THR A 185 14.98 29.26 1.88
C THR A 185 14.53 30.51 1.11
N SER A 186 14.03 30.36 -0.12
CA SER A 186 13.57 31.48 -0.96
C SER A 186 12.13 31.26 -1.44
N PRO A 187 11.32 32.34 -1.58
CA PRO A 187 9.95 32.24 -2.10
C PRO A 187 9.88 31.66 -3.51
N ASP A 188 10.82 32.05 -4.38
CA ASP A 188 10.88 31.57 -5.77
C ASP A 188 11.13 30.05 -5.81
N LEU A 189 11.99 29.54 -4.92
CA LEU A 189 12.23 28.10 -4.79
C LEU A 189 11.02 27.36 -4.25
N ARG A 190 10.26 27.94 -3.31
CA ARG A 190 8.98 27.36 -2.87
C ARG A 190 8.01 27.24 -4.04
N ALA A 191 7.87 28.29 -4.85
CA ALA A 191 7.00 28.28 -6.02
C ALA A 191 7.45 27.24 -7.06
N ALA A 192 8.76 27.12 -7.32
CA ALA A 192 9.28 26.12 -8.24
C ALA A 192 9.09 24.68 -7.74
N LEU A 193 9.23 24.43 -6.43
CA LEU A 193 8.94 23.12 -5.84
C LEU A 193 7.46 22.77 -5.98
N VAL A 194 6.55 23.71 -5.74
CA VAL A 194 5.10 23.51 -5.93
C VAL A 194 4.78 23.24 -7.40
N LYS A 195 5.34 24.01 -8.33
CA LYS A 195 5.18 23.83 -9.78
C LYS A 195 5.68 22.46 -10.26
N ALA A 196 6.73 21.93 -9.64
CA ALA A 196 7.29 20.61 -9.97
C ALA A 196 6.51 19.43 -9.36
N THR A 197 5.44 19.69 -8.59
CA THR A 197 4.62 18.62 -8.01
C THR A 197 3.59 18.08 -9.00
N ALA A 198 3.33 16.77 -8.91
CA ALA A 198 2.21 16.15 -9.61
C ALA A 198 0.86 16.37 -8.89
N ALA A 199 0.90 16.59 -7.56
CA ALA A 199 -0.23 16.97 -6.73
C ALA A 199 0.29 17.64 -5.43
N PRO A 200 -0.24 18.80 -5.02
CA PRO A 200 0.10 19.38 -3.72
C PRO A 200 -0.56 18.56 -2.60
N ALA A 201 0.23 18.08 -1.64
CA ALA A 201 -0.30 17.34 -0.50
C ALA A 201 -0.88 18.27 0.59
N SER A 202 -0.39 19.52 0.65
CA SER A 202 -0.64 20.49 1.73
C SER A 202 0.07 21.82 1.42
N ASP A 203 -0.30 22.92 2.09
CA ASP A 203 0.37 24.23 1.99
C ASP A 203 1.83 24.23 2.49
N ARG A 204 2.26 23.14 3.16
CA ARG A 204 3.60 22.98 3.75
C ARG A 204 4.44 21.90 3.06
N VAL A 205 3.85 21.11 2.18
CA VAL A 205 4.51 19.92 1.60
C VAL A 205 4.28 19.81 0.09
N ALA A 206 5.39 19.71 -0.64
CA ALA A 206 5.43 19.41 -2.06
C ALA A 206 5.84 17.94 -2.31
N LEU A 207 5.17 17.25 -3.22
CA LEU A 207 5.49 15.87 -3.61
C LEU A 207 6.06 15.82 -5.03
N ILE A 208 7.33 15.41 -5.16
CA ILE A 208 7.97 15.20 -6.46
C ILE A 208 7.99 13.70 -6.75
N ALA A 209 7.23 13.28 -7.76
CA ALA A 209 7.14 11.89 -8.16
C ALA A 209 8.42 11.39 -8.88
N GLY A 210 8.69 10.09 -8.73
CA GLY A 210 9.76 9.39 -9.46
C GLY A 210 9.48 9.29 -10.96
N SER A 211 10.44 8.74 -11.70
CA SER A 211 10.37 8.62 -13.18
C SER A 211 9.42 7.52 -13.69
N ALA A 212 8.85 6.72 -12.80
CA ALA A 212 7.97 5.60 -13.13
C ALA A 212 6.67 5.68 -12.32
N THR A 213 5.58 5.22 -12.92
CA THR A 213 4.29 5.05 -12.22
C THR A 213 4.46 4.11 -11.04
N PRO A 214 4.00 4.48 -9.83
CA PRO A 214 4.24 3.69 -8.64
C PRO A 214 3.56 2.32 -8.73
N GLU A 215 4.29 1.30 -9.16
CA GLU A 215 3.91 -0.09 -8.94
C GLU A 215 4.15 -0.46 -7.47
N GLU A 216 3.06 -0.89 -6.85
CA GLU A 216 2.89 -1.71 -5.64
C GLU A 216 4.16 -2.09 -4.86
N SER A 217 4.88 -1.11 -4.31
CA SER A 217 5.99 -1.38 -3.40
C SER A 217 5.45 -1.72 -2.01
N GLN A 218 5.31 -3.02 -1.72
CA GLN A 218 5.13 -3.53 -0.36
C GLN A 218 6.41 -3.29 0.48
N ARG A 219 6.58 -2.09 1.03
CA ARG A 219 7.54 -1.91 2.12
C ARG A 219 6.99 -2.61 3.36
N LYS A 220 7.52 -3.80 3.66
CA LYS A 220 7.37 -4.41 4.99
C LYS A 220 8.01 -3.46 6.00
N PHE A 221 7.18 -2.85 6.84
CA PHE A 221 7.66 -2.07 7.97
C PHE A 221 8.54 -2.98 8.82
N ALA A 222 9.80 -2.60 8.98
CA ALA A 222 10.65 -3.24 9.97
C ALA A 222 10.09 -2.84 11.34
N GLU A 223 9.49 -3.82 12.02
CA GLU A 223 9.07 -3.71 13.41
C GLU A 223 10.24 -3.16 14.22
N SER A 224 10.14 -1.89 14.63
CA SER A 224 11.04 -1.37 15.65
C SER A 224 10.66 -2.12 16.93
N GLY A 225 11.56 -3.00 17.40
CA GLY A 225 11.39 -3.72 18.65
C GLY A 225 10.91 -2.76 19.74
N GLY A 226 9.67 -2.99 20.21
CA GLY A 226 8.99 -2.07 21.11
C GLY A 226 9.72 -1.90 22.45
N PHE A 227 9.27 -0.94 23.25
CA PHE A 227 9.77 -0.75 24.61
C PHE A 227 9.57 -1.99 25.50
N LEU A 228 8.55 -2.82 25.21
CA LEU A 228 8.21 -4.04 25.95
C LEU A 228 9.37 -5.05 26.06
N PRO A 229 10.04 -5.52 24.98
CA PRO A 229 11.19 -6.43 25.12
C PRO A 229 12.37 -5.83 25.91
N LEU A 230 12.61 -4.52 25.82
CA LEU A 230 13.63 -3.85 26.63
C LEU A 230 13.24 -3.79 28.11
N TYR A 231 11.97 -3.54 28.40
CA TYR A 231 11.43 -3.54 29.75
C TYR A 231 11.50 -4.95 30.37
N LEU A 232 11.08 -5.98 29.63
CA LEU A 232 11.18 -7.38 30.06
C LEU A 232 12.62 -7.81 30.32
N LEU A 233 13.56 -7.40 29.47
CA LEU A 233 14.99 -7.64 29.69
C LEU A 233 15.49 -6.94 30.96
N GLY A 234 15.08 -5.68 31.19
CA GLY A 234 15.42 -4.93 32.41
C GLY A 234 14.89 -5.58 33.68
N VAL A 235 13.63 -6.03 33.67
CA VAL A 235 13.03 -6.78 34.80
C VAL A 235 13.78 -8.08 35.06
N LEU A 236 14.13 -8.84 34.01
CA LEU A 236 14.90 -10.07 34.16
C LEU A 236 16.27 -9.82 34.81
N VAL A 237 16.99 -8.79 34.36
CA VAL A 237 18.29 -8.41 34.94
C VAL A 237 18.14 -7.99 36.41
N ALA A 238 17.11 -7.22 36.75
CA ALA A 238 16.82 -6.81 38.13
C ALA A 238 16.56 -8.02 39.03
N VAL A 239 15.66 -8.93 38.61
CA VAL A 239 15.35 -10.15 39.37
C VAL A 239 16.59 -11.02 39.57
N LEU A 240 17.43 -11.19 38.54
CA LEU A 240 18.66 -11.96 38.65
C LEU A 240 19.66 -11.31 39.62
N ALA A 241 19.81 -9.98 39.59
CA ALA A 241 20.66 -9.25 40.53
C ALA A 241 20.16 -9.38 41.97
N GLU A 242 18.86 -9.17 42.20
CA GLU A 242 18.22 -9.31 43.51
C GLU A 242 18.37 -10.74 44.06
N SER A 243 18.28 -11.75 43.20
CA SER A 243 18.46 -13.17 43.57
C SER A 243 19.87 -13.50 44.09
N THR A 244 20.87 -12.66 43.78
CA THR A 244 22.23 -12.80 44.35
C THR A 244 22.39 -12.12 45.72
N LEU A 245 21.54 -11.13 46.03
CA LEU A 245 21.64 -10.32 47.24
C LEU A 245 20.75 -10.83 48.38
N VAL A 246 19.53 -11.26 48.05
CA VAL A 246 18.53 -11.73 49.03
C VAL A 246 19.02 -12.88 49.92
N PRO A 247 19.72 -13.91 49.41
CA PRO A 247 20.28 -14.99 50.23
C PRO A 247 21.15 -14.50 51.40
N GLY A 248 22.03 -13.52 51.14
CA GLY A 248 22.91 -12.97 52.17
C GLY A 248 22.15 -12.25 53.28
N PHE A 249 21.08 -11.53 52.93
CA PHE A 249 20.25 -10.83 53.91
C PHE A 249 19.44 -11.77 54.80
N GLU A 250 19.01 -12.91 54.28
CA GLU A 250 18.27 -13.91 55.05
C GLU A 250 19.20 -14.72 55.95
N GLN A 251 20.37 -15.13 55.46
CA GLN A 251 21.37 -15.84 56.26
C GLN A 251 21.86 -15.01 57.46
N GLU A 252 22.07 -13.70 57.28
CA GLU A 252 22.37 -12.78 58.38
C GLU A 252 21.24 -12.70 59.41
N ALA A 253 19.98 -12.76 58.96
CA ALA A 253 18.80 -12.62 59.82
C ALA A 253 18.44 -13.91 60.59
N CYS A 254 18.74 -15.09 60.05
CA CYS A 254 18.47 -16.35 60.74
C CYS A 254 19.56 -16.75 61.73
N ALA A 255 20.79 -16.24 61.59
CA ALA A 255 21.92 -16.72 62.39
C ALA A 255 21.65 -16.58 63.90
N PRO A 256 21.85 -17.66 64.70
CA PRO A 256 22.54 -18.93 64.37
C PRO A 256 21.64 -20.10 63.91
N ASP A 257 20.34 -19.90 63.77
CA ASP A 257 19.37 -20.96 63.42
C ASP A 257 19.32 -21.25 61.91
N PRO A 258 18.95 -22.49 61.50
CA PRO A 258 18.80 -22.83 60.08
C PRO A 258 17.60 -22.11 59.43
N CYS A 259 17.84 -21.43 58.29
CA CYS A 259 16.86 -20.66 57.50
C CYS A 259 15.80 -21.52 56.77
N ARG A 260 15.03 -22.35 57.48
CA ARG A 260 13.96 -23.15 56.83
C ARG A 260 12.80 -22.27 56.37
N GLY A 261 12.39 -22.42 55.11
CA GLY A 261 11.24 -21.69 54.53
C GLY A 261 11.54 -20.23 54.17
N ARG A 262 12.82 -19.87 54.00
CA ARG A 262 13.29 -18.54 53.62
C ARG A 262 14.02 -18.60 52.27
N PRO A 263 14.10 -17.49 51.52
CA PRO A 263 14.88 -17.42 50.29
C PRO A 263 16.39 -17.31 50.60
N ASP A 264 17.00 -18.38 51.11
CA ASP A 264 18.38 -18.43 51.62
C ASP A 264 19.43 -18.91 50.59
N ASP A 265 18.99 -19.34 49.40
CA ASP A 265 19.82 -19.70 48.26
C ASP A 265 19.34 -18.99 46.97
N PHE A 266 20.17 -18.97 45.93
CA PHE A 266 19.83 -18.29 44.67
C PHE A 266 18.53 -18.82 44.05
N GLY A 267 18.31 -20.14 44.11
CA GLY A 267 17.14 -20.78 43.50
C GLY A 267 15.82 -20.41 44.19
N SER A 268 15.80 -20.44 45.52
CA SER A 268 14.64 -20.03 46.32
C SER A 268 14.39 -18.53 46.25
N ALA A 269 15.44 -17.71 46.25
CA ALA A 269 15.34 -16.26 46.05
C ALA A 269 14.80 -15.90 44.66
N PHE A 270 15.32 -16.52 43.59
CA PHE A 270 14.81 -16.30 42.23
C PHE A 270 13.35 -16.72 42.09
N ARG A 271 12.98 -17.88 42.64
CA ARG A 271 11.59 -18.37 42.61
C ARG A 271 10.64 -17.44 43.38
N TRP A 272 11.07 -16.96 44.54
CA TRP A 272 10.31 -16.02 45.36
C TRP A 272 10.11 -14.69 44.62
N LEU A 273 11.17 -14.09 44.07
CA LEU A 273 11.11 -12.82 43.34
C LEU A 273 10.31 -12.91 42.03
N LEU A 274 10.38 -14.04 41.32
CA LEU A 274 9.55 -14.28 40.14
C LEU A 274 8.06 -14.30 40.49
N GLN A 275 7.70 -14.90 41.63
CA GLN A 275 6.32 -14.94 42.10
C GLN A 275 5.85 -13.58 42.63
N ARG A 276 6.78 -12.77 43.16
CA ARG A 276 6.53 -11.38 43.56
C ARG A 276 6.17 -10.46 42.39
N LEU A 277 6.64 -10.73 41.17
CA LEU A 277 6.16 -10.02 39.97
C LEU A 277 4.64 -10.18 39.76
N LEU A 278 4.03 -11.24 40.30
CA LEU A 278 2.59 -11.51 40.28
C LEU A 278 1.89 -11.09 41.57
N LEU A 279 2.54 -10.27 42.41
CA LEU A 279 2.01 -9.80 43.70
C LEU A 279 1.65 -10.94 44.67
N SER A 280 2.35 -12.07 44.56
CA SER A 280 2.11 -13.25 45.39
C SER A 280 3.40 -13.83 45.94
N ASP A 281 3.31 -14.60 47.02
CA ASP A 281 4.43 -15.34 47.60
C ASP A 281 4.25 -16.85 47.32
N PRO A 282 5.33 -17.62 47.08
CA PRO A 282 5.26 -19.07 46.96
C PRO A 282 4.88 -19.72 48.29
N ASN A 283 4.14 -20.83 48.23
CA ASN A 283 3.77 -21.60 49.42
C ASN A 283 5.03 -22.05 50.19
N GLY A 284 5.15 -21.62 51.45
CA GLY A 284 6.25 -22.00 52.34
C GLY A 284 7.54 -21.19 52.18
N LEU A 285 7.54 -20.09 51.40
CA LEU A 285 8.68 -19.19 51.22
C LEU A 285 8.26 -17.74 51.51
N SER A 286 8.78 -17.16 52.59
CA SER A 286 8.59 -15.74 52.90
C SER A 286 9.88 -15.13 53.48
N PRO A 287 10.19 -13.86 53.21
CA PRO A 287 11.38 -13.22 53.76
C PRO A 287 11.22 -12.94 55.26
N LEU A 288 12.31 -13.06 56.02
CA LEU A 288 12.39 -12.62 57.42
C LEU A 288 13.04 -11.23 57.52
N SER A 289 14.01 -10.96 56.66
CA SER A 289 14.78 -9.71 56.69
C SER A 289 13.95 -8.54 56.18
N PHE A 290 14.01 -7.40 56.89
CA PHE A 290 13.40 -6.15 56.40
C PHE A 290 13.98 -5.76 55.04
N LYS A 291 15.28 -6.01 54.80
CA LYS A 291 15.93 -5.76 53.51
C LYS A 291 15.29 -6.62 52.42
N ALA A 292 15.19 -7.93 52.61
CA ALA A 292 14.56 -8.82 51.64
C ALA A 292 13.09 -8.42 51.39
N TRP A 293 12.34 -8.10 52.44
CA TRP A 293 10.96 -7.61 52.33
C TRP A 293 10.85 -6.35 51.44
N THR A 294 11.77 -5.38 51.60
CA THR A 294 11.80 -4.18 50.75
C THR A 294 12.09 -4.50 49.29
N PHE A 295 13.05 -5.40 49.01
CA PHE A 295 13.34 -5.83 47.65
C PHE A 295 12.12 -6.50 47.01
N GLY A 296 11.45 -7.43 47.69
CA GLY A 296 10.25 -8.08 47.16
C GLY A 296 9.09 -7.11 46.86
N TRP A 297 8.97 -6.01 47.61
CA TRP A 297 8.03 -4.93 47.29
C TRP A 297 8.44 -4.11 46.06
N LEU A 298 9.74 -3.81 45.90
CA LEU A 298 10.26 -3.15 44.71
C LEU A 298 10.05 -4.01 43.45
N THR A 299 10.29 -5.32 43.53
CA THR A 299 10.01 -6.28 42.44
C THR A 299 8.51 -6.31 42.11
N SER A 300 7.64 -6.26 43.12
CA SER A 300 6.18 -6.20 42.95
C SER A 300 5.72 -4.96 42.17
N LEU A 301 6.37 -3.80 42.40
CA LEU A 301 6.11 -2.57 41.64
C LEU A 301 6.51 -2.71 40.17
N LEU A 302 7.60 -3.42 39.86
CA LEU A 302 7.97 -3.73 38.46
C LEU A 302 6.91 -4.60 37.77
N GLY A 303 6.31 -5.56 38.49
CA GLY A 303 5.18 -6.35 38.00
C GLY A 303 3.95 -5.49 37.68
N LEU A 304 3.61 -4.55 38.57
CA LEU A 304 2.49 -3.61 38.36
C LEU A 304 2.71 -2.69 37.16
N VAL A 305 3.93 -2.23 36.92
CA VAL A 305 4.28 -1.37 35.76
C VAL A 305 4.29 -2.16 34.44
N LEU A 306 4.44 -3.49 34.46
CA LEU A 306 4.36 -4.32 33.26
C LEU A 306 2.97 -4.24 32.59
N ILE A 307 1.90 -4.18 33.38
CA ILE A 307 0.52 -4.14 32.88
C ILE A 307 0.26 -2.91 31.97
N PRO A 308 0.49 -1.65 32.42
CA PRO A 308 0.31 -0.49 31.56
C PRO A 308 1.29 -0.48 30.38
N VAL A 309 2.54 -0.95 30.56
CA VAL A 309 3.51 -1.06 29.46
C VAL A 309 3.04 -2.04 28.38
N ALA A 310 2.47 -3.18 28.76
CA ALA A 310 1.91 -4.16 27.85
C ALA A 310 0.66 -3.62 27.14
N ILE A 311 -0.26 -2.96 27.86
CA ILE A 311 -1.46 -2.34 27.28
C ILE A 311 -1.08 -1.25 26.27
N LEU A 312 -0.12 -0.39 26.60
CA LEU A 312 0.36 0.66 25.70
C LEU A 312 1.05 0.08 24.47
N SER A 313 1.89 -0.94 24.65
CA SER A 313 2.56 -1.63 23.53
C SER A 313 1.56 -2.33 22.61
N PHE A 314 0.53 -2.96 23.18
CA PHE A 314 -0.55 -3.58 22.40
C PHE A 314 -1.39 -2.54 21.67
N LYS A 315 -1.73 -1.42 22.32
CA LYS A 315 -2.42 -0.29 21.67
C LYS A 315 -1.59 0.31 20.54
N GLN A 316 -0.29 0.48 20.73
CA GLN A 316 0.63 0.93 19.68
C GLN A 316 0.71 -0.07 18.53
N PHE A 317 0.75 -1.38 18.83
CA PHE A 317 0.71 -2.42 17.81
C PHE A 317 -0.60 -2.40 17.01
N VAL A 318 -1.75 -2.32 17.69
CA VAL A 318 -3.06 -2.22 17.04
C VAL A 318 -3.20 -0.92 16.26
N ALA A 319 -2.70 0.21 16.77
CA ALA A 319 -2.70 1.49 16.07
C ALA A 319 -1.78 1.44 14.84
N ALA A 320 -0.61 0.82 14.93
CA ALA A 320 0.30 0.61 13.80
C ALA A 320 -0.32 -0.32 12.75
N GLN A 321 -1.02 -1.37 13.16
CA GLN A 321 -1.77 -2.27 12.27
C GLN A 321 -2.96 -1.56 11.60
N ARG A 322 -3.72 -0.75 12.37
CA ARG A 322 -4.82 0.08 11.84
C ARG A 322 -4.30 1.15 10.89
N LYS A 323 -3.18 1.79 11.20
CA LYS A 323 -2.51 2.74 10.32
C LYS A 323 -1.98 2.03 9.08
N ALA A 324 -1.35 0.87 9.20
CA ALA A 324 -0.92 0.07 8.04
C ALA A 324 -2.10 -0.37 7.16
N LYS A 325 -3.26 -0.69 7.76
CA LYS A 325 -4.51 -1.01 7.04
C LYS A 325 -5.14 0.24 6.41
N ALA A 326 -5.17 1.37 7.11
CA ALA A 326 -5.68 2.64 6.61
C ALA A 326 -4.77 3.23 5.53
N ASP A 327 -3.45 3.07 5.63
CA ASP A 327 -2.46 3.44 4.63
C ASP A 327 -2.50 2.46 3.46
N PHE A 328 -2.76 1.16 3.69
CA PHE A 328 -3.08 0.22 2.62
C PHE A 328 -4.34 0.68 1.88
N GLN A 329 -5.43 1.01 2.58
CA GLN A 329 -6.68 1.50 2.00
C GLN A 329 -6.56 2.89 1.37
N ARG A 330 -5.73 3.80 1.92
CA ARG A 330 -5.47 5.12 1.33
C ARG A 330 -4.53 5.04 0.15
N ARG A 331 -3.48 4.21 0.19
CA ARG A 331 -2.61 4.00 -0.98
C ARG A 331 -3.38 3.27 -2.08
N HIS A 332 -4.20 2.27 -1.75
CA HIS A 332 -5.10 1.65 -2.74
C HIS A 332 -6.22 2.60 -3.17
N GLY A 333 -6.77 3.44 -2.30
CA GLY A 333 -7.81 4.41 -2.67
C GLY A 333 -7.30 5.66 -3.40
N VAL A 334 -6.01 6.00 -3.26
CA VAL A 334 -5.37 7.16 -3.92
C VAL A 334 -4.58 6.74 -5.17
N THR A 335 -4.25 5.44 -5.35
CA THR A 335 -3.55 4.96 -6.56
C THR A 335 -4.21 3.77 -7.29
N SER A 336 -5.22 3.09 -6.75
CA SER A 336 -5.98 2.12 -7.56
C SER A 336 -7.03 2.88 -8.37
N HIS A 337 -6.61 3.38 -9.53
CA HIS A 337 -7.57 3.60 -10.58
C HIS A 337 -8.25 2.25 -10.81
N THR A 338 -9.57 2.21 -10.71
CA THR A 338 -10.29 1.00 -11.07
C THR A 338 -9.95 0.66 -12.51
N ARG A 339 -9.43 -0.55 -12.75
CA ARG A 339 -9.04 -0.98 -14.08
C ARG A 339 -10.23 -1.59 -14.81
N VAL A 340 -10.59 -0.99 -15.93
CA VAL A 340 -11.64 -1.51 -16.82
C VAL A 340 -10.96 -2.07 -18.06
N LEU A 341 -11.15 -3.36 -18.31
CA LEU A 341 -10.71 -4.01 -19.54
C LEU A 341 -11.87 -4.08 -20.53
N ILE A 342 -11.77 -3.36 -21.64
CA ILE A 342 -12.64 -3.48 -22.79
C ILE A 342 -12.05 -4.54 -23.73
N LEU A 343 -12.83 -5.58 -24.03
CA LEU A 343 -12.45 -6.64 -24.94
C LEU A 343 -13.27 -6.53 -26.23
N VAL A 344 -12.60 -6.68 -27.36
CA VAL A 344 -13.21 -6.67 -28.71
C VAL A 344 -12.62 -7.81 -29.55
N ALA A 345 -13.24 -8.16 -30.68
CA ALA A 345 -12.80 -9.27 -31.55
C ALA A 345 -12.18 -8.78 -32.87
N THR A 346 -12.70 -7.69 -33.44
CA THR A 346 -12.32 -7.21 -34.78
C THR A 346 -11.49 -5.93 -34.74
N ARG A 347 -10.73 -5.66 -35.80
CA ARG A 347 -9.97 -4.40 -35.94
C ARG A 347 -10.89 -3.18 -36.04
N ARG A 348 -12.10 -3.34 -36.60
CA ARG A 348 -13.09 -2.27 -36.70
C ARG A 348 -13.57 -1.84 -35.32
N GLU A 349 -13.82 -2.82 -34.45
CA GLU A 349 -14.22 -2.57 -33.06
C GLU A 349 -13.09 -1.89 -32.27
N VAL A 350 -11.82 -2.31 -32.47
CA VAL A 350 -10.66 -1.60 -31.88
C VAL A 350 -10.67 -0.13 -32.28
N ALA A 351 -10.83 0.16 -33.57
CA ALA A 351 -10.84 1.53 -34.06
C ALA A 351 -12.03 2.34 -33.50
N ALA A 352 -13.20 1.73 -33.38
CA ALA A 352 -14.39 2.36 -32.80
C ALA A 352 -14.20 2.72 -31.32
N VAL A 353 -13.66 1.81 -30.50
CA VAL A 353 -13.40 2.07 -29.07
C VAL A 353 -12.33 3.14 -28.89
N ILE A 354 -11.22 3.08 -29.64
CA ILE A 354 -10.19 4.13 -29.59
C ILE A 354 -10.82 5.48 -29.93
N SER A 355 -11.54 5.56 -31.06
CA SER A 355 -12.19 6.81 -31.49
C SER A 355 -13.20 7.35 -30.48
N ALA A 356 -13.94 6.49 -29.79
CA ALA A 356 -14.91 6.91 -28.77
C ALA A 356 -14.22 7.43 -27.49
N ALA A 357 -13.10 6.80 -27.11
CA ALA A 357 -12.34 7.16 -25.91
C ALA A 357 -11.47 8.41 -26.09
N THR A 358 -10.88 8.62 -27.27
CA THR A 358 -9.90 9.68 -27.51
C THR A 358 -10.53 10.95 -28.11
N LYS A 359 -11.47 11.57 -27.39
CA LYS A 359 -12.09 12.85 -27.83
C LYS A 359 -11.09 14.02 -27.94
N ASP A 360 -9.97 13.93 -27.22
CA ASP A 360 -8.95 15.00 -27.11
C ASP A 360 -7.72 14.81 -28.02
N GLY A 361 -7.75 13.86 -28.97
CA GLY A 361 -6.63 13.63 -29.90
C GLY A 361 -5.38 13.00 -29.29
N ARG A 362 -5.46 12.44 -28.07
CA ARG A 362 -4.38 11.64 -27.47
C ARG A 362 -4.31 10.27 -28.15
N GLU A 363 -3.12 9.87 -28.61
CA GLU A 363 -2.89 8.53 -29.11
C GLU A 363 -2.91 7.51 -27.96
N ALA A 364 -3.55 6.35 -28.18
CA ALA A 364 -3.56 5.26 -27.22
C ALA A 364 -2.17 4.62 -27.12
N GLU A 365 -1.59 4.60 -25.91
CA GLU A 365 -0.29 3.98 -25.66
C GLU A 365 -0.40 2.47 -25.83
N GLN A 366 0.48 1.88 -26.64
CA GLN A 366 0.55 0.43 -26.80
C GLN A 366 1.41 -0.20 -25.69
N TRP A 367 0.84 -1.18 -25.02
CA TRP A 367 1.49 -2.00 -24.01
C TRP A 367 1.56 -3.45 -24.51
N HIS A 368 2.77 -3.87 -24.87
CA HIS A 368 3.02 -5.24 -25.32
C HIS A 368 3.20 -6.18 -24.13
N LEU A 369 2.22 -7.06 -23.95
CA LEU A 369 2.28 -8.21 -23.04
C LEU A 369 2.86 -9.42 -23.77
N THR A 370 3.11 -10.51 -23.02
CA THR A 370 3.75 -11.72 -23.55
C THR A 370 3.07 -12.29 -24.81
N HIS A 371 1.73 -12.24 -24.85
CA HIS A 371 0.92 -12.82 -25.94
C HIS A 371 -0.11 -11.86 -26.55
N HIS A 372 -0.28 -10.67 -25.97
CA HIS A 372 -1.31 -9.70 -26.39
C HIS A 372 -0.73 -8.29 -26.46
N THR A 373 -1.28 -7.46 -27.34
CA THR A 373 -1.01 -6.01 -27.33
C THR A 373 -2.24 -5.31 -26.79
N VAL A 374 -2.06 -4.62 -25.66
CA VAL A 374 -3.11 -3.86 -24.97
C VAL A 374 -2.93 -2.39 -25.32
N PHE A 375 -4.02 -1.70 -25.62
CA PHE A 375 -4.04 -0.26 -25.80
C PHE A 375 -4.49 0.38 -24.48
N LYS A 376 -3.65 1.22 -23.89
CA LYS A 376 -4.03 2.05 -22.74
C LYS A 376 -4.76 3.27 -23.29
N LEU A 377 -6.04 3.39 -22.96
CA LEU A 377 -6.88 4.52 -23.37
C LEU A 377 -6.78 5.69 -22.37
N GLY A 378 -6.06 5.50 -21.26
CA GLY A 378 -5.87 6.50 -20.21
C GLY A 378 -6.94 6.39 -19.12
N VAL A 379 -7.10 7.48 -18.37
CA VAL A 379 -8.08 7.57 -17.28
C VAL A 379 -9.34 8.25 -17.78
N ILE A 380 -10.49 7.58 -17.63
CA ILE A 380 -11.83 8.12 -17.94
C ILE A 380 -12.62 8.16 -16.63
N SER A 381 -13.09 9.34 -16.21
CA SER A 381 -13.83 9.64 -14.97
C SER A 381 -13.13 9.33 -13.61
N SER A 382 -12.21 8.37 -13.59
CA SER A 382 -11.21 7.96 -12.56
C SER A 382 -10.84 6.47 -12.73
N ALA A 383 -11.44 5.77 -13.71
CA ALA A 383 -11.08 4.41 -14.08
C ALA A 383 -9.96 4.40 -15.13
N GLU A 384 -8.96 3.55 -14.96
CA GLU A 384 -7.91 3.29 -15.96
C GLU A 384 -8.44 2.29 -16.98
N VAL A 385 -8.56 2.72 -18.24
CA VAL A 385 -9.22 1.95 -19.29
C VAL A 385 -8.19 1.31 -20.20
N PHE A 386 -8.31 0.01 -20.35
CA PHE A 386 -7.51 -0.82 -21.24
C PHE A 386 -8.38 -1.42 -22.33
N LEU A 387 -7.86 -1.49 -23.54
CA LEU A 387 -8.51 -2.12 -24.67
C LEU A 387 -7.63 -3.25 -25.20
N CYS A 388 -8.19 -4.42 -25.40
CA CYS A 388 -7.49 -5.50 -26.07
C CYS A 388 -8.39 -6.20 -27.09
N ARG A 389 -7.76 -6.65 -28.18
CA ARG A 389 -8.40 -7.49 -29.18
C ARG A 389 -8.15 -8.97 -28.86
N CYS A 390 -9.19 -9.78 -28.85
CA CYS A 390 -9.13 -11.23 -28.91
C CYS A 390 -9.44 -11.73 -30.35
N GLU A 391 -9.14 -12.98 -30.64
CA GLU A 391 -9.63 -13.64 -31.85
C GLU A 391 -11.12 -13.97 -31.70
N GLN A 392 -11.84 -13.99 -32.82
CA GLN A 392 -13.26 -14.31 -32.83
C GLN A 392 -13.52 -15.73 -32.32
N GLY A 393 -14.65 -15.91 -31.64
CA GLY A 393 -15.03 -17.19 -31.06
C GLY A 393 -14.50 -17.43 -29.65
N ALA A 394 -14.96 -18.52 -29.04
CA ALA A 394 -14.60 -18.90 -27.67
C ALA A 394 -13.39 -19.86 -27.59
N LEU A 395 -13.09 -20.58 -28.67
CA LEU A 395 -12.09 -21.65 -28.69
C LEU A 395 -10.92 -21.30 -29.62
N GLY A 396 -9.70 -21.38 -29.08
CA GLY A 396 -8.45 -21.09 -29.81
C GLY A 396 -7.42 -20.40 -28.91
N PRO A 397 -6.12 -20.41 -29.26
CA PRO A 397 -5.06 -19.81 -28.46
C PRO A 397 -5.22 -18.30 -28.23
N GLY A 398 -5.74 -17.56 -29.22
CA GLY A 398 -6.04 -16.13 -29.11
C GLY A 398 -7.53 -15.81 -28.89
N ALA A 399 -8.39 -16.84 -28.83
CA ALA A 399 -9.84 -16.69 -28.72
C ALA A 399 -10.27 -16.16 -27.35
N ALA A 400 -11.54 -15.75 -27.24
CA ALA A 400 -12.06 -15.00 -26.10
C ALA A 400 -11.75 -15.64 -24.74
N THR A 401 -11.84 -16.97 -24.59
CA THR A 401 -11.60 -17.66 -23.31
C THR A 401 -10.17 -17.47 -22.81
N LEU A 402 -9.18 -17.87 -23.61
CA LEU A 402 -7.77 -17.85 -23.21
C LEU A 402 -7.20 -16.43 -23.19
N ALA A 403 -7.63 -15.57 -24.13
CA ALA A 403 -7.25 -14.17 -24.14
C ALA A 403 -7.76 -13.46 -22.87
N THR A 404 -9.03 -13.65 -22.50
CA THR A 404 -9.59 -13.02 -21.29
C THR A 404 -8.87 -13.47 -20.03
N GLN A 405 -8.62 -14.78 -19.87
CA GLN A 405 -7.87 -15.30 -18.73
C GLN A 405 -6.46 -14.69 -18.65
N SER A 406 -5.72 -14.72 -19.76
CA SER A 406 -4.36 -14.16 -19.88
C SER A 406 -4.32 -12.66 -19.57
N LEU A 407 -5.33 -11.91 -20.01
CA LEU A 407 -5.46 -10.48 -19.75
C LEU A 407 -5.86 -10.19 -18.30
N ILE A 408 -6.73 -11.01 -17.70
CA ILE A 408 -7.06 -10.87 -16.28
C ILE A 408 -5.81 -11.05 -15.42
N ASP A 409 -5.00 -12.06 -15.71
CA ASP A 409 -3.79 -12.37 -14.94
C ASP A 409 -2.73 -11.25 -15.05
N GLN A 410 -2.59 -10.62 -16.23
CA GLN A 410 -1.57 -9.62 -16.51
C GLN A 410 -2.01 -8.18 -16.22
N VAL A 411 -3.25 -7.80 -16.57
CA VAL A 411 -3.78 -6.44 -16.39
C VAL A 411 -4.42 -6.25 -15.01
N ARG A 412 -4.93 -7.34 -14.42
CA ARG A 412 -5.71 -7.34 -13.16
C ARG A 412 -6.88 -6.34 -13.16
N PRO A 413 -7.81 -6.46 -14.12
CA PRO A 413 -8.97 -5.59 -14.19
C PRO A 413 -9.96 -5.87 -13.05
N SER A 414 -10.63 -4.82 -12.58
CA SER A 414 -11.80 -4.94 -11.70
C SER A 414 -13.05 -5.33 -12.48
N TYR A 415 -13.14 -4.85 -13.73
CA TYR A 415 -14.28 -5.03 -14.62
C TYR A 415 -13.83 -5.43 -16.03
N VAL A 416 -14.54 -6.36 -16.66
CA VAL A 416 -14.37 -6.76 -18.06
C VAL A 416 -15.64 -6.44 -18.86
N ILE A 417 -15.53 -5.60 -19.88
CA ILE A 417 -16.64 -5.26 -20.77
C ILE A 417 -16.32 -5.83 -22.15
N LEU A 418 -17.07 -6.86 -22.56
CA LEU A 418 -17.02 -7.34 -23.94
C LEU A 418 -17.90 -6.43 -24.80
N THR A 419 -17.30 -5.79 -25.80
CA THR A 419 -18.03 -4.95 -26.73
C THR A 419 -17.75 -5.29 -28.19
N GLY A 420 -18.58 -4.74 -29.09
CA GLY A 420 -18.48 -4.98 -30.52
C GLY A 420 -19.82 -5.18 -31.19
N ILE A 421 -19.83 -5.98 -32.25
CA ILE A 421 -21.03 -6.23 -33.06
C ILE A 421 -21.62 -7.63 -32.81
N GLY A 422 -22.91 -7.77 -33.12
CA GLY A 422 -23.64 -9.02 -33.10
C GLY A 422 -24.80 -8.99 -34.09
N TYR A 423 -25.57 -10.07 -34.14
CA TYR A 423 -26.77 -10.16 -34.96
C TYR A 423 -28.03 -10.02 -34.12
N GLY A 424 -29.07 -9.40 -34.68
CA GLY A 424 -30.36 -9.21 -34.04
C GLY A 424 -31.30 -10.40 -34.25
N LEU A 425 -32.20 -10.64 -33.29
CA LEU A 425 -33.22 -11.70 -33.36
C LEU A 425 -34.66 -11.19 -33.25
N LYS A 426 -34.84 -9.89 -33.03
CA LYS A 426 -36.13 -9.23 -32.80
C LYS A 426 -36.53 -8.40 -34.01
N ASP A 427 -37.81 -8.45 -34.36
CA ASP A 427 -38.34 -7.81 -35.57
C ASP A 427 -38.64 -6.32 -35.36
N ASP A 428 -38.77 -5.90 -34.09
CA ASP A 428 -38.99 -4.53 -33.63
C ASP A 428 -37.70 -3.78 -33.29
N HIS A 429 -36.53 -4.39 -33.52
CA HIS A 429 -35.24 -3.75 -33.36
C HIS A 429 -34.75 -3.20 -34.71
N GLU A 430 -33.84 -2.23 -34.67
CA GLU A 430 -33.20 -1.66 -35.85
C GLU A 430 -31.70 -2.01 -35.93
N LEU A 431 -31.12 -1.85 -37.11
CA LEU A 431 -29.67 -1.94 -37.27
C LEU A 431 -28.98 -0.82 -36.50
N CYS A 432 -27.83 -1.11 -35.91
CA CYS A 432 -27.08 -0.25 -34.99
C CYS A 432 -27.69 -0.08 -33.60
N ASP A 433 -28.88 -0.63 -33.32
CA ASP A 433 -29.38 -0.71 -31.95
C ASP A 433 -28.41 -1.47 -31.05
N ILE A 434 -28.38 -1.09 -29.78
CA ILE A 434 -27.46 -1.59 -28.78
C ILE A 434 -28.14 -2.69 -27.98
N MET A 435 -27.44 -3.81 -27.80
CA MET A 435 -27.87 -4.94 -27.01
C MET A 435 -27.02 -5.03 -25.74
N VAL A 436 -27.67 -4.95 -24.58
CA VAL A 436 -27.02 -5.16 -23.29
C VAL A 436 -27.46 -6.51 -22.73
N ALA A 437 -26.50 -7.42 -22.54
CA ALA A 437 -26.80 -8.74 -22.03
C ALA A 437 -27.30 -8.67 -20.58
N THR A 438 -28.53 -9.11 -20.32
CA THR A 438 -29.01 -9.43 -18.95
C THR A 438 -28.75 -10.89 -18.59
N GLN A 439 -28.56 -11.72 -19.62
CA GLN A 439 -28.14 -13.11 -19.54
C GLN A 439 -27.37 -13.48 -20.81
N VAL A 440 -26.33 -14.29 -20.69
CA VAL A 440 -25.67 -14.96 -21.83
C VAL A 440 -26.03 -16.44 -21.79
N ARG A 441 -26.52 -16.98 -22.91
CA ARG A 441 -26.85 -18.39 -23.09
C ARG A 441 -25.82 -19.04 -24.00
N VAL A 442 -25.07 -20.00 -23.49
CA VAL A 442 -24.04 -20.72 -24.25
C VAL A 442 -24.72 -21.83 -25.05
N MET A 443 -24.72 -21.69 -26.37
CA MET A 443 -25.50 -22.58 -27.25
C MET A 443 -24.71 -23.79 -27.77
N ASP A 444 -23.39 -23.81 -27.56
CA ASP A 444 -22.51 -24.83 -28.13
C ASP A 444 -22.67 -26.20 -27.46
N GLN A 445 -22.98 -26.24 -26.16
CA GLN A 445 -23.17 -27.51 -25.46
C GLN A 445 -24.57 -28.06 -25.70
N LYS A 446 -24.64 -29.20 -26.39
CA LYS A 446 -25.89 -29.85 -26.77
C LYS A 446 -25.90 -31.32 -26.35
N ARG A 447 -27.07 -31.79 -25.94
CA ARG A 447 -27.39 -33.21 -25.76
C ARG A 447 -28.26 -33.66 -26.92
N VAL A 448 -27.82 -34.68 -27.66
CA VAL A 448 -28.62 -35.29 -28.72
C VAL A 448 -29.32 -36.52 -28.16
N GLN A 449 -30.65 -36.57 -28.27
CA GLN A 449 -31.45 -37.70 -27.82
C GLN A 449 -32.55 -37.99 -28.85
N ASN A 450 -32.61 -39.23 -29.36
CA ASN A 450 -33.60 -39.67 -30.35
C ASN A 450 -33.67 -38.76 -31.60
N GLY A 451 -32.54 -38.21 -32.04
CA GLY A 451 -32.47 -37.28 -33.17
C GLY A 451 -32.85 -35.84 -32.87
N ALA A 452 -33.27 -35.51 -31.64
CA ALA A 452 -33.52 -34.15 -31.19
C ALA A 452 -32.30 -33.58 -30.45
N GLU A 453 -31.93 -32.32 -30.74
CA GLU A 453 -30.89 -31.59 -30.03
C GLU A 453 -31.48 -30.74 -28.91
N PHE A 454 -30.88 -30.80 -27.72
CA PHE A 454 -31.24 -29.98 -26.57
C PHE A 454 -30.02 -29.18 -26.12
N VAL A 455 -30.14 -27.86 -26.07
CA VAL A 455 -29.08 -27.01 -25.52
C VAL A 455 -29.00 -27.19 -24.01
N VAL A 456 -27.84 -27.58 -23.52
CA VAL A 456 -27.54 -27.85 -22.10
C VAL A 456 -26.43 -26.97 -21.55
N GLY A 457 -25.96 -26.00 -22.34
CA GLY A 457 -24.94 -25.05 -21.91
C GLY A 457 -25.45 -24.06 -20.87
N ASP A 458 -24.48 -23.36 -20.26
CA ASP A 458 -24.73 -22.42 -19.17
C ASP A 458 -25.65 -21.26 -19.60
N ARG A 459 -26.43 -20.78 -18.62
CA ARG A 459 -27.22 -19.55 -18.72
C ARG A 459 -26.80 -18.65 -17.57
N VAL A 460 -25.97 -17.66 -17.87
CA VAL A 460 -25.28 -16.86 -16.85
C VAL A 460 -25.71 -15.40 -16.91
N SER A 461 -25.86 -14.78 -15.75
CA SER A 461 -26.13 -13.35 -15.65
C SER A 461 -24.83 -12.58 -15.42
N PRO A 462 -24.62 -11.44 -16.11
CA PRO A 462 -23.56 -10.49 -15.81
C PRO A 462 -23.63 -9.91 -14.38
N SER A 463 -22.61 -9.14 -14.00
CA SER A 463 -22.58 -8.44 -12.70
C SER A 463 -23.77 -7.49 -12.55
N VAL A 464 -24.43 -7.52 -11.38
CA VAL A 464 -25.48 -6.57 -11.00
C VAL A 464 -24.97 -5.13 -11.08
N THR A 465 -23.72 -4.90 -10.68
CA THR A 465 -23.10 -3.58 -10.73
C THR A 465 -23.01 -3.09 -12.17
N LEU A 466 -22.42 -3.88 -13.07
CA LEU A 466 -22.27 -3.49 -14.48
C LEU A 466 -23.63 -3.34 -15.18
N GLY A 467 -24.60 -4.20 -14.88
CA GLY A 467 -25.98 -4.06 -15.37
C GLY A 467 -26.62 -2.75 -14.93
N SER A 468 -26.52 -2.41 -13.63
CA SER A 468 -27.02 -1.15 -13.09
C SER A 468 -26.32 0.08 -13.69
N ARG A 469 -25.01 0.01 -13.97
CA ARG A 469 -24.28 1.11 -14.61
C ARG A 469 -24.65 1.27 -16.08
N ALA A 470 -24.92 0.18 -16.79
CA ALA A 470 -25.42 0.25 -18.17
C ALA A 470 -26.84 0.88 -18.22
N ASP A 471 -27.72 0.52 -17.29
CA ASP A 471 -29.05 1.12 -17.15
C ASP A 471 -28.98 2.64 -16.86
N ALA A 472 -28.10 3.03 -15.92
CA ALA A 472 -27.83 4.45 -15.66
C ALA A 472 -27.24 5.17 -16.90
N ALA A 473 -26.39 4.50 -17.68
CA ALA A 473 -25.82 5.05 -18.91
C ALA A 473 -26.86 5.27 -20.00
N ALA A 474 -27.90 4.43 -20.05
CA ALA A 474 -29.04 4.58 -20.96
C ALA A 474 -29.88 5.82 -20.64
N THR A 475 -29.88 6.28 -19.38
CA THR A 475 -30.58 7.51 -19.01
C THR A 475 -29.97 8.72 -19.71
N GLY A 476 -30.79 9.44 -20.49
CA GLY A 476 -30.34 10.59 -21.28
C GLY A 476 -29.40 10.23 -22.43
N TRP A 477 -29.38 8.97 -22.86
CA TRP A 477 -28.75 8.56 -24.11
C TRP A 477 -29.53 9.12 -25.32
N THR A 478 -28.81 9.55 -26.35
CA THR A 478 -29.39 10.16 -27.57
C THR A 478 -28.95 9.44 -28.85
N GLY A 479 -28.30 8.29 -28.72
CA GLY A 479 -27.89 7.45 -29.87
C GLY A 479 -28.97 6.41 -30.21
N PRO A 480 -28.59 5.31 -30.90
CA PRO A 480 -29.50 4.21 -31.22
C PRO A 480 -30.16 3.61 -29.98
N ASP A 481 -31.30 2.94 -30.16
CA ASP A 481 -32.07 2.38 -29.06
C ASP A 481 -31.29 1.28 -28.33
N ILE A 482 -31.55 1.14 -27.03
CA ILE A 482 -30.84 0.20 -26.14
C ILE A 482 -31.82 -0.85 -25.64
N HIS A 483 -31.53 -2.10 -25.96
CA HIS A 483 -32.33 -3.26 -25.60
C HIS A 483 -31.61 -4.11 -24.57
N PHE A 484 -32.22 -4.29 -23.40
CA PHE A 484 -31.71 -5.15 -22.34
C PHE A 484 -32.37 -6.54 -22.44
N GLY A 485 -31.58 -7.59 -22.57
CA GLY A 485 -32.16 -8.94 -22.72
C GLY A 485 -31.15 -10.08 -22.82
N PRO A 486 -31.64 -11.33 -22.89
CA PRO A 486 -30.80 -12.49 -23.11
C PRO A 486 -30.11 -12.46 -24.47
N MET A 487 -28.81 -12.79 -24.50
CA MET A 487 -28.03 -12.94 -25.72
C MET A 487 -27.53 -14.37 -25.87
N LEU A 488 -27.47 -14.83 -27.12
CA LEU A 488 -26.95 -16.16 -27.47
C LEU A 488 -25.46 -16.07 -27.80
N ALA A 489 -24.64 -16.91 -27.16
CA ALA A 489 -23.23 -17.08 -27.49
C ALA A 489 -23.02 -18.43 -28.16
N MET A 490 -22.47 -18.44 -29.36
CA MET A 490 -22.15 -19.68 -30.09
C MET A 490 -20.90 -19.54 -30.92
N ASN A 491 -20.09 -20.58 -31.01
CA ASN A 491 -18.92 -20.62 -31.87
C ASN A 491 -19.30 -20.94 -33.33
N THR A 492 -20.39 -20.35 -33.82
CA THR A 492 -20.95 -20.52 -35.17
C THR A 492 -21.34 -19.16 -35.73
N LEU A 493 -20.80 -18.82 -36.90
CA LEU A 493 -21.23 -17.62 -37.62
C LEU A 493 -22.59 -17.88 -38.28
N VAL A 494 -23.68 -17.35 -37.70
CA VAL A 494 -25.03 -17.51 -38.25
C VAL A 494 -25.17 -16.70 -39.53
N ASN A 495 -25.37 -17.36 -40.67
CA ASN A 495 -25.70 -16.76 -41.97
C ASN A 495 -26.68 -17.66 -42.74
N ASP A 496 -27.72 -18.11 -42.04
CA ASP A 496 -28.68 -19.09 -42.57
C ASP A 496 -30.06 -18.81 -41.99
N LYS A 497 -31.06 -18.66 -42.86
CA LYS A 497 -32.42 -18.33 -42.45
C LYS A 497 -33.04 -19.42 -41.58
N THR A 498 -32.81 -20.68 -41.92
CA THR A 498 -33.39 -21.82 -41.19
C THR A 498 -32.83 -21.90 -39.77
N LEU A 499 -31.52 -21.76 -39.60
CA LEU A 499 -30.88 -21.70 -38.30
C LEU A 499 -31.35 -20.47 -37.51
N ARG A 500 -31.39 -19.29 -38.12
CA ARG A 500 -31.85 -18.06 -37.46
C ARG A 500 -33.29 -18.18 -36.97
N ASP A 501 -34.20 -18.68 -37.81
CA ASP A 501 -35.60 -18.87 -37.45
C ASP A 501 -35.73 -19.91 -36.32
N HIS A 502 -34.96 -20.99 -36.36
CA HIS A 502 -34.89 -21.96 -35.28
C HIS A 502 -34.41 -21.35 -33.95
N LEU A 503 -33.40 -20.48 -33.98
CA LEU A 503 -32.92 -19.75 -32.80
C LEU A 503 -34.00 -18.83 -32.23
N LYS A 504 -34.74 -18.10 -33.09
CA LYS A 504 -35.90 -17.28 -32.67
C LYS A 504 -36.98 -18.12 -32.01
N THR A 505 -37.33 -19.27 -32.59
CA THR A 505 -38.38 -20.15 -32.05
C THR A 505 -37.98 -20.78 -30.71
N THR A 506 -36.71 -21.19 -30.56
CA THR A 506 -36.23 -21.87 -29.34
C THR A 506 -35.84 -20.89 -28.23
N ASN A 507 -35.55 -19.63 -28.56
CA ASN A 507 -35.18 -18.58 -27.62
C ASN A 507 -35.98 -17.29 -27.93
N PRO A 508 -37.30 -17.30 -27.73
CA PRO A 508 -38.19 -16.21 -28.17
C PRO A 508 -37.91 -14.88 -27.45
N ASP A 509 -37.27 -14.93 -26.29
CA ASP A 509 -36.87 -13.78 -25.49
C ASP A 509 -35.44 -13.26 -25.80
N ALA A 510 -34.65 -13.98 -26.59
CA ALA A 510 -33.30 -13.54 -26.93
C ALA A 510 -33.33 -12.33 -27.88
N ILE A 511 -32.54 -11.31 -27.56
CA ILE A 511 -32.47 -10.06 -28.33
C ILE A 511 -31.49 -10.16 -29.51
N GLY A 512 -30.51 -11.06 -29.42
CA GLY A 512 -29.51 -11.28 -30.46
C GLY A 512 -28.47 -12.32 -30.08
N GLY A 513 -27.39 -12.41 -30.86
CA GLY A 513 -26.28 -13.29 -30.56
C GLY A 513 -24.93 -12.87 -31.13
N GLU A 514 -23.88 -13.54 -30.66
CA GLU A 514 -22.47 -13.28 -30.94
C GLU A 514 -21.62 -14.55 -30.66
N MET A 515 -20.28 -14.44 -30.73
CA MET A 515 -19.37 -15.61 -30.67
C MET A 515 -18.36 -15.62 -29.50
N GLU A 516 -18.21 -14.54 -28.72
CA GLU A 516 -17.13 -14.38 -27.73
C GLU A 516 -17.59 -14.45 -26.26
N ALA A 517 -18.83 -14.06 -25.95
CA ALA A 517 -19.32 -13.89 -24.59
C ALA A 517 -19.23 -15.18 -23.77
N GLY A 518 -19.41 -16.33 -24.44
CA GLY A 518 -19.19 -17.67 -23.89
C GLY A 518 -17.78 -17.86 -23.30
N GLY A 519 -16.75 -17.33 -23.96
CA GLY A 519 -15.38 -17.41 -23.46
C GLY A 519 -15.08 -16.37 -22.38
N VAL A 520 -15.59 -15.15 -22.57
CA VAL A 520 -15.38 -14.05 -21.62
C VAL A 520 -15.98 -14.37 -20.25
N TYR A 521 -17.23 -14.85 -20.19
CA TYR A 521 -17.84 -15.18 -18.91
C TYR A 521 -17.08 -16.30 -18.20
N ALA A 522 -16.67 -17.34 -18.94
CA ALA A 522 -16.03 -18.51 -18.34
C ALA A 522 -14.71 -18.13 -17.65
N ALA A 523 -13.91 -17.27 -18.28
CA ALA A 523 -12.68 -16.74 -17.69
C ALA A 523 -12.95 -15.78 -16.53
N ALA A 524 -13.85 -14.81 -16.71
CA ALA A 524 -14.15 -13.80 -15.70
C ALA A 524 -14.78 -14.39 -14.43
N ALA A 525 -15.75 -15.31 -14.59
CA ALA A 525 -16.38 -16.01 -13.47
C ALA A 525 -15.37 -16.86 -12.70
N LYS A 526 -14.46 -17.57 -13.39
CA LYS A 526 -13.39 -18.35 -12.75
C LYS A 526 -12.45 -17.48 -11.92
N ALA A 527 -12.17 -16.26 -12.38
CA ALA A 527 -11.28 -15.31 -11.70
C ALA A 527 -11.98 -14.42 -10.65
N GLY A 528 -13.31 -14.53 -10.51
CA GLY A 528 -14.10 -13.64 -9.66
C GLY A 528 -14.06 -12.17 -10.11
N VAL A 529 -13.96 -11.92 -11.41
CA VAL A 529 -13.97 -10.59 -12.02
C VAL A 529 -15.36 -10.30 -12.59
N ASP A 530 -15.87 -9.10 -12.31
CA ASP A 530 -17.18 -8.66 -12.80
C ASP A 530 -17.11 -8.43 -14.32
N TRP A 531 -18.11 -8.93 -15.04
CA TRP A 531 -18.17 -8.83 -16.50
C TRP A 531 -19.55 -8.47 -17.02
N ILE A 532 -19.62 -7.94 -18.25
CA ILE A 532 -20.84 -7.72 -19.04
C ILE A 532 -20.53 -7.78 -20.54
N ALA A 533 -21.52 -8.15 -21.35
CA ALA A 533 -21.46 -8.07 -22.80
C ALA A 533 -22.42 -6.98 -23.32
N ILE A 534 -21.90 -6.08 -24.15
CA ILE A 534 -22.62 -4.96 -24.75
C ILE A 534 -22.28 -4.93 -26.24
N LYS A 535 -23.20 -5.34 -27.10
CA LYS A 535 -22.98 -5.41 -28.55
C LYS A 535 -23.93 -4.46 -29.27
N SER A 536 -23.73 -4.23 -30.57
CA SER A 536 -24.70 -3.55 -31.43
C SER A 536 -25.04 -4.41 -32.65
N ILE A 537 -26.28 -4.30 -33.12
CA ILE A 537 -26.81 -5.09 -34.22
C ILE A 537 -26.17 -4.63 -35.54
N CYS A 538 -25.39 -5.50 -36.18
CA CYS A 538 -24.82 -5.23 -37.51
C CYS A 538 -25.50 -6.00 -38.64
N ASP A 539 -26.27 -7.06 -38.32
CA ASP A 539 -26.99 -7.88 -39.28
C ASP A 539 -28.11 -8.70 -38.60
N TRP A 540 -28.87 -9.46 -39.40
CA TRP A 540 -30.01 -10.27 -38.96
C TRP A 540 -29.76 -11.78 -39.03
N GLY A 541 -28.50 -12.22 -39.10
CA GLY A 541 -28.10 -13.62 -39.24
C GLY A 541 -28.39 -14.25 -40.61
N VAL A 542 -28.68 -13.42 -41.62
CA VAL A 542 -28.98 -13.83 -43.00
C VAL A 542 -28.41 -12.80 -43.98
N GLU A 543 -28.07 -13.23 -45.20
CA GLU A 543 -27.67 -12.37 -46.33
C GLU A 543 -26.66 -11.27 -45.93
N LYS A 544 -25.65 -11.68 -45.16
CA LYS A 544 -24.71 -10.75 -44.51
C LYS A 544 -23.95 -9.87 -45.50
N ASN A 545 -23.87 -8.58 -45.15
CA ASN A 545 -22.97 -7.61 -45.75
C ASN A 545 -22.18 -6.87 -44.66
N ASP A 546 -21.13 -6.15 -45.07
CA ASP A 546 -20.21 -5.48 -44.14
C ASP A 546 -20.60 -4.01 -43.86
N GLU A 547 -21.68 -3.50 -44.46
CA GLU A 547 -22.01 -2.07 -44.48
C GLU A 547 -22.29 -1.51 -43.07
N HIS A 548 -22.97 -2.30 -42.24
CA HIS A 548 -23.40 -1.87 -40.91
C HIS A 548 -22.44 -2.25 -39.77
N GLN A 549 -21.33 -2.95 -40.06
CA GLN A 549 -20.36 -3.32 -39.03
C GLN A 549 -19.68 -2.11 -38.39
N ALA A 550 -19.29 -1.12 -39.22
CA ALA A 550 -18.65 0.10 -38.72
C ALA A 550 -19.58 0.99 -37.88
N PRO A 551 -20.81 1.35 -38.33
CA PRO A 551 -21.71 2.15 -37.52
C PRO A 551 -22.19 1.40 -36.25
N ALA A 552 -22.44 0.09 -36.31
CA ALA A 552 -22.79 -0.69 -35.13
C ALA A 552 -21.63 -0.73 -34.11
N ALA A 553 -20.40 -1.00 -34.57
CA ALA A 553 -19.22 -0.97 -33.69
C ALA A 553 -19.05 0.40 -33.01
N LYS A 554 -19.31 1.49 -33.75
CA LYS A 554 -19.29 2.85 -33.21
C LYS A 554 -20.36 3.06 -32.14
N ALA A 555 -21.61 2.66 -32.40
CA ALA A 555 -22.71 2.80 -31.44
C ALA A 555 -22.42 2.06 -30.12
N ALA A 556 -21.97 0.80 -30.20
CA ALA A 556 -21.58 0.03 -29.01
C ALA A 556 -20.42 0.68 -28.25
N ALA A 557 -19.38 1.12 -28.95
CA ALA A 557 -18.22 1.77 -28.35
C ALA A 557 -18.58 3.08 -27.64
N GLU A 558 -19.38 3.96 -28.28
CA GLU A 558 -19.81 5.23 -27.69
C GLU A 558 -20.62 5.03 -26.41
N PHE A 559 -21.49 4.02 -26.39
CA PHE A 559 -22.27 3.69 -25.20
C PHE A 559 -21.40 3.11 -24.07
N VAL A 560 -20.46 2.21 -24.37
CA VAL A 560 -19.51 1.69 -23.37
C VAL A 560 -18.64 2.80 -22.80
N ILE A 561 -18.11 3.70 -23.63
CA ILE A 561 -17.30 4.82 -23.15
C ILE A 561 -18.16 5.77 -22.30
N ARG A 562 -19.41 6.06 -22.69
CA ARG A 562 -20.34 6.83 -21.85
C ARG A 562 -20.55 6.18 -20.49
N MET A 563 -20.77 4.87 -20.46
CA MET A 563 -20.97 4.12 -19.21
C MET A 563 -19.76 4.25 -18.27
N VAL A 564 -18.54 4.22 -18.81
CA VAL A 564 -17.30 4.46 -18.02
C VAL A 564 -17.20 5.93 -17.59
N ASP A 565 -17.51 6.88 -18.48
CA ASP A 565 -17.40 8.32 -18.27
C ASP A 565 -18.33 8.86 -17.18
N GLN A 566 -19.48 8.24 -16.97
CA GLN A 566 -20.39 8.57 -15.87
C GLN A 566 -19.81 8.28 -14.47
N GLY A 567 -18.64 7.65 -14.36
CA GLY A 567 -17.93 7.46 -13.10
C GLY A 567 -18.47 6.35 -12.20
N GLY A 568 -19.48 5.61 -12.68
CA GLY A 568 -20.08 4.49 -11.95
C GLY A 568 -19.14 3.29 -11.76
N LEU A 569 -17.95 3.31 -12.39
CA LEU A 569 -16.90 2.30 -12.33
C LEU A 569 -15.61 2.85 -11.69
N ASN A 570 -15.67 3.98 -10.99
CA ASN A 570 -14.49 4.60 -10.37
C ASN A 570 -13.94 3.79 -9.19
N GLU A 571 -14.79 3.00 -8.52
CA GLU A 571 -14.43 2.14 -7.39
C GLU A 571 -14.47 0.66 -7.78
N PRO A 572 -13.53 -0.18 -7.29
CA PRO A 572 -13.59 -1.61 -7.52
C PRO A 572 -14.74 -2.23 -6.71
N PRO A 573 -15.28 -3.39 -7.13
CA PRO A 573 -16.34 -4.06 -6.38
C PRO A 573 -15.83 -4.50 -4.99
N SER A 574 -16.66 -4.31 -3.96
CA SER A 574 -16.37 -4.83 -2.61
C SER A 574 -16.43 -6.35 -2.62
N ARG A 575 -15.27 -7.02 -2.56
CA ARG A 575 -15.15 -8.47 -2.49
C ARG A 575 -15.18 -8.99 -1.06
#